data_AF-A0ABD0YQI8-F1
#
_entry.id   AF-A0ABD0YQI8-F1
#
_cell.length_a   1.000
_cell.length_b   1.000
_cell.length_c   1.000
_cell.angle_alpha   90.00
_cell.angle_beta   90.00
_cell.angle_gamma   90.00
#
_symmetry.space_group_name_H-M   'P 1'
#
loop_
_entity.id
_entity.type
_entity.pdbx_description
1 polymer ?
#
loop_
_entity_poly.entity_id
_entity_poly.type
_entity_poly.pdbx_seq_one_letter_code
_entity_poly.pdbx_strand_id
1 'polypeptide(L)'
;MLLRKLLHPVRRFSASVIVSQHIDPAKIGSREVVGHGINGQAIYVDTPLFPYPAIRFREISSQYKALREKEKGDWKALSMEEKKCLYRISFCQTFSEMNAPTGEWKSIIGFGLIILSLGVYVHLAQSLICHRDLPQSFDKKNQQAQLKRIIDLEMNPVGGISSKWDYETGNWK
;
A
#
# COMPACT_ATOMS: atom_id res chain seq x y z
N MET A 1 19.12 -21.99 69.04
CA MET A 1 19.79 -22.11 67.73
C MET A 1 18.69 -22.06 66.66
N LEU A 2 18.10 -20.87 66.43
CA LEU A 2 18.50 -19.91 65.38
C LEU A 2 18.50 -20.53 63.98
N LEU A 3 17.40 -20.42 63.24
CA LEU A 3 17.30 -19.61 62.00
C LEU A 3 15.97 -19.85 61.27
N ARG A 4 15.53 -18.83 60.52
CA ARG A 4 14.43 -18.82 59.52
C ARG A 4 13.00 -18.59 60.04
N LYS A 5 12.83 -17.55 60.85
CA LYS A 5 11.75 -16.58 60.61
C LYS A 5 12.31 -15.57 59.61
N LEU A 6 11.76 -15.49 58.39
CA LEU A 6 11.79 -14.36 57.44
C LEU A 6 11.34 -14.85 56.06
N LEU A 7 10.03 -15.07 55.89
CA LEU A 7 9.39 -15.05 54.58
C LEU A 7 8.31 -13.97 54.66
N HIS A 8 8.67 -12.74 54.28
CA HIS A 8 7.67 -11.71 54.05
C HIS A 8 6.83 -12.10 52.83
N PRO A 9 5.50 -11.88 52.84
CA PRO A 9 4.70 -12.06 51.64
C PRO A 9 5.21 -11.05 50.61
N VAL A 10 5.72 -11.54 49.49
CA VAL A 10 5.99 -10.71 48.31
C VAL A 10 4.63 -10.18 47.87
N ARG A 11 4.30 -8.97 48.31
CA ARG A 11 3.13 -8.22 47.88
C ARG A 11 3.32 -8.02 46.38
N ARG A 12 2.65 -8.83 45.56
CA ARG A 12 2.55 -8.59 44.12
C ARG A 12 1.91 -7.22 43.95
N PHE A 13 2.74 -6.20 43.76
CA PHE A 13 2.30 -4.95 43.19
C PHE A 13 1.89 -5.28 41.76
N SER A 14 0.62 -5.63 41.56
CA SER A 14 -0.02 -5.42 40.28
C SER A 14 -0.09 -3.91 40.12
N ALA A 15 0.98 -3.32 39.61
CA ALA A 15 0.91 -1.98 39.06
C ALA A 15 -0.05 -2.07 37.87
N SER A 16 -1.33 -1.80 38.11
CA SER A 16 -2.20 -1.31 37.05
C SER A 16 -1.50 -0.07 36.51
N VAL A 17 -0.79 -0.22 35.40
CA VAL A 17 -0.34 0.92 34.62
C VAL A 17 -1.62 1.59 34.17
N ILE A 18 -2.08 2.58 34.93
CA ILE A 18 -3.09 3.52 34.49
C ILE A 18 -2.35 4.35 33.44
N VAL A 19 -2.29 3.83 32.22
CA VAL A 19 -2.00 4.67 31.06
C VAL A 19 -3.15 5.67 31.06
N SER A 20 -2.87 6.89 31.54
CA SER A 20 -3.80 7.99 31.47
C SER A 20 -4.14 8.17 30.00
N GLN A 21 -5.31 7.68 29.58
CA GLN A 21 -5.80 7.92 28.24
C GLN A 21 -5.95 9.44 28.14
N HIS A 22 -5.12 10.07 27.31
CA HIS A 22 -5.31 11.47 26.98
C HIS A 22 -6.56 11.56 26.08
N ILE A 23 -7.73 11.62 26.72
CA ILE A 23 -9.01 11.78 26.05
C ILE A 23 -9.14 13.26 25.76
N ASP A 24 -8.96 13.64 24.49
CA ASP A 24 -9.25 14.98 24.01
C ASP A 24 -10.75 15.10 23.72
N PRO A 25 -11.59 15.63 24.62
CA PRO A 25 -13.04 15.70 24.40
C PRO A 25 -13.40 16.52 23.16
N ALA A 26 -12.55 17.49 22.77
CA ALA A 26 -12.73 18.27 21.54
C ALA A 26 -12.60 17.44 20.26
N LYS A 27 -11.82 16.34 20.26
CA LYS A 27 -11.61 15.48 19.08
C LYS A 27 -12.64 14.36 18.98
N ILE A 28 -13.10 13.84 20.12
CA ILE A 28 -13.96 12.66 20.20
C ILE A 28 -15.44 13.03 20.25
N GLY A 29 -15.76 14.26 20.67
CA GLY A 29 -17.14 14.70 20.85
C GLY A 29 -17.82 13.92 21.97
N SER A 30 -19.08 13.54 21.76
CA SER A 30 -19.87 12.76 22.73
C SER A 30 -19.79 11.23 22.54
N ARG A 31 -18.79 10.74 21.82
CA ARG A 31 -18.62 9.30 21.52
C ARG A 31 -18.13 8.54 22.75
N GLU A 32 -18.66 7.34 22.92
CA GLU A 32 -18.28 6.45 24.01
C GLU A 32 -16.90 5.84 23.75
N VAL A 33 -16.02 5.91 24.76
CA VAL A 33 -14.72 5.20 24.78
C VAL A 33 -14.98 3.79 25.30
N VAL A 34 -14.72 2.79 24.45
CA VAL A 34 -15.03 1.37 24.72
C VAL A 34 -13.77 0.55 24.98
N GLY A 35 -12.59 1.04 24.58
CA GLY A 35 -11.35 0.30 24.71
C GLY A 35 -10.11 1.17 24.75
N HIS A 36 -8.95 0.50 24.76
CA HIS A 36 -7.66 1.18 24.87
C HIS A 36 -7.17 1.76 23.54
N GLY A 37 -7.56 1.17 22.41
CA GLY A 37 -7.05 1.56 21.09
C GLY A 37 -5.64 1.04 20.80
N ILE A 38 -5.10 1.46 19.66
CA ILE A 38 -3.80 0.99 19.14
C ILE A 38 -2.63 1.53 19.99
N ASN A 39 -2.70 2.80 20.40
CA ASN A 39 -1.61 3.50 21.11
C ASN A 39 -2.06 4.09 22.46
N GLY A 40 -3.10 3.53 23.08
CA GLY A 40 -3.70 4.10 24.30
C GLY A 40 -4.48 5.39 24.08
N GLN A 41 -4.67 5.79 22.82
CA GLN A 41 -5.45 6.95 22.42
C GLN A 41 -6.86 6.54 22.02
N ALA A 42 -7.83 7.38 22.39
CA ALA A 42 -9.23 7.21 22.04
C ALA A 42 -9.50 7.65 20.59
N ILE A 43 -9.01 6.85 19.62
CA ILE A 43 -9.14 7.07 18.18
C ILE A 43 -10.02 5.98 17.55
N TYR A 44 -10.85 6.40 16.59
CA TYR A 44 -11.58 5.49 15.71
C TYR A 44 -10.77 5.19 14.46
N VAL A 45 -10.66 3.91 14.10
CA VAL A 45 -10.08 3.50 12.82
C VAL A 45 -10.72 2.18 12.36
N ASP A 46 -11.09 2.11 11.09
CA ASP A 46 -11.52 0.89 10.43
C ASP A 46 -10.30 0.21 9.83
N THR A 47 -9.81 -0.86 10.48
CA THR A 47 -8.63 -1.60 10.01
C THR A 47 -8.73 -3.07 10.38
N PRO A 48 -8.46 -4.01 9.46
CA PRO A 48 -8.54 -5.44 9.75
C PRO A 48 -7.62 -5.93 10.89
N LEU A 49 -6.47 -5.25 11.09
CA LEU A 49 -5.51 -5.57 12.16
C LEU A 49 -6.03 -5.19 13.55
N PHE A 50 -6.92 -4.21 13.63
CA PHE A 50 -7.47 -3.69 14.89
C PHE A 50 -9.00 -3.63 14.78
N PRO A 51 -9.67 -4.80 14.82
CA PRO A 51 -11.13 -4.91 14.61
C PRO A 51 -11.96 -4.16 15.66
N TYR A 52 -11.37 -3.84 16.81
CA TYR A 52 -12.04 -3.19 17.93
C TYR A 52 -11.40 -1.82 18.19
N PRO A 53 -11.92 -0.73 17.60
CA PRO A 53 -11.40 0.61 17.81
C PRO A 53 -11.64 1.08 19.25
N ALA A 54 -10.90 2.10 19.68
CA ALA A 54 -10.95 2.60 21.05
C ALA A 54 -12.29 3.26 21.40
N ILE A 55 -12.94 3.86 20.40
CA ILE A 55 -14.20 4.60 20.51
C ILE A 55 -15.21 4.04 19.53
N ARG A 56 -16.49 4.31 19.74
CA ARG A 56 -17.54 4.01 18.75
C ARG A 56 -17.50 4.99 17.58
N PHE A 57 -18.01 4.57 16.43
CA PHE A 57 -18.10 5.42 15.25
C PHE A 57 -19.04 6.62 15.47
N ARG A 58 -20.28 6.37 15.95
CA ARG A 58 -21.30 7.41 16.16
C ARG A 58 -21.38 7.86 17.61
N GLU A 59 -21.82 9.10 17.76
CA GLU A 59 -22.25 9.67 19.04
C GLU A 59 -23.58 9.07 19.50
N ILE A 60 -23.75 8.92 20.82
CA ILE A 60 -24.99 8.38 21.39
C ILE A 60 -26.03 9.50 21.45
N SER A 61 -26.70 9.72 20.32
CA SER A 61 -27.86 10.60 20.24
C SER A 61 -29.01 10.08 21.10
N SER A 62 -29.98 10.95 21.44
CA SER A 62 -31.17 10.58 22.22
C SER A 62 -31.94 9.41 21.62
N GLN A 63 -31.96 9.30 20.28
CA GLN A 63 -32.63 8.22 19.54
C GLN A 63 -31.98 6.85 19.77
N TYR A 64 -30.65 6.81 19.93
CA TYR A 64 -29.92 5.55 20.11
C TYR A 64 -29.84 5.11 21.57
N LYS A 65 -30.13 6.00 22.54
CA LYS A 65 -30.10 5.65 23.98
C LYS A 65 -31.06 4.51 24.33
N ALA A 66 -32.29 4.53 23.83
CA ALA A 66 -33.27 3.46 24.08
C ALA A 66 -32.78 2.11 23.52
N LEU A 67 -32.15 2.12 22.34
CA LEU A 67 -31.59 0.92 21.73
C LEU A 67 -30.38 0.38 22.50
N ARG A 68 -29.55 1.26 23.07
CA ARG A 68 -28.41 0.89 23.94
C ARG A 68 -28.86 0.28 25.27
N GLU A 69 -29.95 0.77 25.85
CA GLU A 69 -30.52 0.14 27.05
C GLU A 69 -31.07 -1.26 26.73
N LYS A 70 -31.71 -1.43 25.56
CA LYS A 70 -32.12 -2.76 25.09
C LYS A 70 -30.93 -3.70 24.84
N GLU A 71 -29.81 -3.19 24.33
CA GLU A 71 -28.59 -3.98 24.06
C GLU A 71 -28.03 -4.66 25.32
N LYS A 72 -28.27 -4.10 26.51
CA LYS A 72 -27.85 -4.70 27.79
C LYS A 72 -28.66 -5.95 28.17
N GLY A 73 -29.82 -6.17 27.54
CA GLY A 73 -30.71 -7.32 27.77
C GLY A 73 -30.41 -8.52 26.87
N ASP A 74 -31.40 -9.39 26.67
CA ASP A 74 -31.26 -10.56 25.79
C ASP A 74 -31.29 -10.18 24.30
N TRP A 75 -30.25 -10.57 23.56
CA TRP A 75 -30.10 -10.30 22.14
C TRP A 75 -31.03 -11.12 21.24
N LYS A 76 -31.71 -12.15 21.80
CA LYS A 76 -32.79 -12.85 21.10
C LYS A 76 -34.03 -11.98 20.92
N ALA A 77 -34.25 -11.00 21.80
CA ALA A 77 -35.38 -10.07 21.72
C ALA A 77 -35.14 -8.92 20.72
N LEU A 78 -33.90 -8.74 20.24
CA LEU A 78 -33.56 -7.70 19.26
C LEU A 78 -33.91 -8.13 17.84
N SER A 79 -34.55 -7.23 17.10
CA SER A 79 -34.81 -7.44 15.67
C SER A 79 -33.52 -7.41 14.85
N MET A 80 -33.56 -7.95 13.63
CA MET A 80 -32.41 -7.91 12.73
C MET A 80 -32.01 -6.49 12.34
N GLU A 81 -32.97 -5.57 12.26
CA GLU A 81 -32.73 -4.16 11.96
C GLU A 81 -32.08 -3.44 13.13
N GLU A 82 -32.55 -3.72 14.36
CA GLU A 82 -31.95 -3.21 15.59
C GLU A 82 -30.48 -3.65 15.71
N LYS A 83 -30.16 -4.92 15.40
CA LYS A 83 -28.78 -5.42 15.37
C LYS A 83 -27.91 -4.71 14.33
N LYS A 84 -28.43 -4.53 13.10
CA LYS A 84 -27.72 -3.78 12.05
C LYS A 84 -27.49 -2.32 12.45
N CYS A 85 -28.47 -1.69 13.10
CA CYS A 85 -28.36 -0.34 13.61
C CYS A 85 -27.26 -0.23 14.69
N LEU A 86 -27.27 -1.14 15.68
CA LEU A 86 -26.23 -1.24 16.70
C LEU A 86 -24.82 -1.42 16.09
N TYR A 87 -24.71 -2.23 15.04
CA TYR A 87 -23.48 -2.39 14.30
C TYR A 87 -23.02 -1.07 13.66
N ARG A 88 -23.90 -0.34 12.96
CA ARG A 88 -23.58 0.94 12.31
C ARG A 88 -23.36 2.12 13.27
N ILE A 89 -23.80 1.99 14.51
CA ILE A 89 -23.47 2.93 15.60
C ILE A 89 -22.03 2.68 16.05
N SER A 90 -21.64 1.41 16.18
CA SER A 90 -20.33 1.01 16.68
C SER A 90 -19.24 1.14 15.62
N PHE A 91 -19.56 0.76 14.37
CA PHE A 91 -18.64 0.70 13.24
C PHE A 91 -19.14 1.50 12.04
N CYS A 92 -18.24 2.18 11.34
CA CYS A 92 -18.54 2.86 10.08
C CYS A 92 -18.63 1.84 8.95
N GLN A 93 -17.56 1.08 8.73
CA GLN A 93 -17.47 0.11 7.64
C GLN A 93 -17.54 -1.35 8.13
N THR A 94 -18.09 -2.22 7.28
CA THR A 94 -17.97 -3.67 7.44
C THR A 94 -16.64 -4.17 6.88
N PHE A 95 -16.23 -5.38 7.24
CA PHE A 95 -15.05 -6.03 6.64
C PHE A 95 -15.12 -6.16 5.13
N SER A 96 -16.31 -6.40 4.57
CA SER A 96 -16.53 -6.43 3.14
C SER A 96 -16.35 -5.06 2.48
N GLU A 97 -16.76 -3.98 3.16
CA GLU A 97 -16.61 -2.61 2.65
C GLU A 97 -15.14 -2.15 2.73
N MET A 98 -14.44 -2.47 3.82
CA MET A 98 -13.01 -2.16 3.97
C MET A 98 -12.15 -2.87 2.90
N ASN A 99 -12.49 -4.11 2.57
CA ASN A 99 -11.76 -4.92 1.60
C ASN A 99 -12.29 -4.77 0.17
N ALA A 100 -13.24 -3.86 -0.08
CA ALA A 100 -13.82 -3.68 -1.40
C ALA A 100 -12.76 -3.12 -2.38
N PRO A 101 -12.61 -3.71 -3.58
CA PRO A 101 -11.64 -3.21 -4.56
C PRO A 101 -12.10 -1.87 -5.14
N THR A 102 -11.29 -0.82 -5.01
CA THR A 102 -11.60 0.55 -5.48
C THR A 102 -11.32 0.76 -6.97
N GLY A 103 -10.46 -0.08 -7.57
CA GLY A 103 -10.08 0.03 -8.98
C GLY A 103 -9.07 1.13 -9.30
N GLU A 104 -8.45 1.75 -8.29
CA GLU A 104 -7.44 2.82 -8.44
C GLU A 104 -6.24 2.43 -9.32
N TRP A 105 -5.88 1.14 -9.36
CA TRP A 105 -4.82 0.66 -10.24
C TRP A 105 -5.04 1.03 -11.72
N LYS A 106 -6.31 1.14 -12.16
CA LYS A 106 -6.65 1.52 -13.53
C LYS A 106 -6.28 2.97 -13.82
N SER A 107 -6.54 3.88 -12.89
CA SER A 107 -6.17 5.29 -13.06
C SER A 107 -4.65 5.46 -13.00
N ILE A 108 -3.97 4.74 -12.11
CA ILE A 108 -2.50 4.75 -12.00
C ILE A 108 -1.86 4.32 -13.32
N ILE A 109 -2.30 3.19 -13.90
CA ILE A 109 -1.80 2.73 -15.21
C ILE A 109 -2.16 3.72 -16.32
N GLY A 110 -3.39 4.25 -16.33
CA GLY A 110 -3.83 5.23 -17.32
C GLY A 110 -2.95 6.48 -17.34
N PHE A 111 -2.71 7.09 -16.19
CA PHE A 111 -1.82 8.25 -16.08
C PHE A 111 -0.37 7.90 -16.41
N GLY A 112 0.11 6.72 -16.01
CA GLY A 112 1.45 6.23 -16.37
C GLY A 112 1.65 6.18 -17.88
N LEU A 113 0.69 5.64 -18.63
CA LEU A 113 0.76 5.55 -20.09
C LEU A 113 0.68 6.93 -20.76
N ILE A 114 -0.09 7.87 -20.22
CA ILE A 114 -0.16 9.25 -20.74
C ILE A 114 1.18 9.97 -20.58
N ILE A 115 1.86 9.81 -19.44
CA ILE A 115 3.16 10.44 -19.22
C ILE A 115 4.22 9.81 -20.13
N LEU A 116 4.20 8.48 -20.31
CA LEU A 116 5.11 7.79 -21.22
C LEU A 116 4.92 8.23 -22.67
N SER A 117 3.67 8.33 -23.15
CA SER A 117 3.39 8.78 -24.51
C SER A 117 3.81 10.22 -24.74
N LEU A 118 3.62 11.10 -23.76
CA LEU A 118 4.12 12.47 -23.81
C LEU A 118 5.65 12.51 -23.90
N GLY A 119 6.35 11.66 -23.14
CA GLY A 119 7.81 11.53 -23.22
C GLY A 119 8.30 11.13 -24.61
N VAL A 120 7.64 10.17 -25.25
CA VAL A 120 7.94 9.78 -26.65
C VAL A 120 7.69 10.95 -27.61
N TYR A 121 6.58 11.68 -27.44
CA TYR A 121 6.24 12.81 -28.30
C TYR A 121 7.26 13.95 -28.18
N VAL A 122 7.70 14.26 -26.95
CA VAL A 122 8.75 15.26 -26.71
C VAL A 122 10.07 14.83 -27.33
N HIS A 123 10.45 13.56 -27.22
CA HIS A 123 11.66 13.04 -27.86
C HIS A 123 11.59 13.16 -29.39
N LEU A 124 10.46 12.79 -29.99
CA LEU A 124 10.25 12.94 -31.43
C LEU A 124 10.32 14.40 -31.86
N ALA A 125 9.64 15.31 -31.16
CA ALA A 125 9.70 16.75 -31.44
C ALA A 125 11.14 17.30 -31.36
N GLN A 126 11.88 16.93 -30.31
CA GLN A 126 13.30 17.28 -30.17
C GLN A 126 14.14 16.72 -31.33
N SER A 127 13.91 15.47 -31.74
CA SER A 127 14.65 14.83 -32.82
C SER A 127 14.42 15.50 -34.18
N LEU A 128 13.24 16.09 -34.41
CA LEU A 128 12.89 16.82 -35.62
C LEU A 128 13.46 18.25 -35.63
N ILE A 129 13.41 18.95 -34.48
CA ILE A 129 13.84 20.35 -34.38
C ILE A 129 15.38 20.45 -34.30
N CYS A 130 16.03 19.53 -33.61
CA CYS A 130 17.48 19.55 -33.38
C CYS A 130 18.26 18.59 -34.29
N HIS A 131 17.64 18.07 -35.35
CA HIS A 131 18.32 17.12 -36.24
C HIS A 131 19.52 17.78 -36.92
N ARG A 132 20.67 17.12 -36.85
CA ARG A 132 21.85 17.40 -37.67
C ARG A 132 21.99 16.29 -38.69
N ASP A 133 22.54 16.61 -39.85
CA ASP A 133 22.85 15.58 -40.85
C ASP A 133 23.75 14.52 -40.23
N LEU A 134 23.40 13.25 -40.46
CA LEU A 134 24.21 12.13 -39.98
C LEU A 134 25.60 12.20 -40.64
N PRO A 135 26.67 11.79 -39.93
CA PRO A 135 27.98 11.77 -40.53
C PRO A 135 28.01 10.79 -41.69
N GLN A 136 28.89 11.05 -42.67
CA GLN A 136 28.99 10.26 -43.91
C GLN A 136 29.17 8.74 -43.67
N SER A 137 29.72 8.35 -42.52
CA SER A 137 29.86 6.94 -42.12
C SER A 137 28.53 6.19 -41.95
N PHE A 138 27.41 6.90 -41.74
CA PHE A 138 26.07 6.32 -41.67
C PHE A 138 25.44 6.07 -43.04
N ASP A 139 26.08 6.51 -44.13
CA ASP A 139 25.63 6.16 -45.47
C ASP A 139 25.77 4.64 -45.70
N LYS A 140 24.78 4.02 -46.34
CA LYS A 140 24.67 2.56 -46.46
C LYS A 140 25.91 1.95 -47.13
N LYS A 141 26.48 2.61 -48.13
CA LYS A 141 27.67 2.15 -48.82
C LYS A 141 28.89 2.12 -47.89
N ASN A 142 29.05 3.15 -47.06
CA ASN A 142 30.15 3.24 -46.12
C ASN A 142 29.99 2.23 -44.97
N GLN A 143 28.75 2.04 -44.48
CA GLN A 143 28.45 0.99 -43.50
C GLN A 143 28.76 -0.40 -44.04
N GLN A 144 28.39 -0.70 -45.30
CA GLN A 144 28.71 -1.96 -45.95
C GLN A 144 30.20 -2.16 -46.17
N ALA A 145 30.93 -1.13 -46.61
CA ALA A 145 32.38 -1.18 -46.75
C ALA A 145 33.08 -1.39 -45.41
N GLN A 146 32.60 -0.74 -44.35
CA GLN A 146 33.09 -0.92 -42.99
C GLN A 146 32.81 -2.33 -42.48
N LEU A 147 31.58 -2.84 -42.69
CA LEU A 147 31.19 -4.20 -42.32
C LEU A 147 32.06 -5.25 -43.03
N LYS A 148 32.28 -5.09 -44.33
CA LYS A 148 33.19 -5.95 -45.10
C LYS A 148 34.59 -5.93 -44.51
N ARG A 149 35.13 -4.73 -44.20
CA ARG A 149 36.44 -4.61 -43.55
C ARG A 149 36.49 -5.31 -42.18
N ILE A 150 35.44 -5.22 -41.37
CA ILE A 150 35.36 -5.90 -40.06
C ILE A 150 35.42 -7.42 -40.23
N ILE A 151 34.72 -7.95 -41.25
CA ILE A 151 34.73 -9.37 -41.60
C ILE A 151 36.10 -9.79 -42.12
N ASP A 152 36.68 -9.04 -43.06
CA ASP A 152 37.98 -9.31 -43.69
C ASP A 152 39.13 -9.29 -42.66
N LEU A 153 39.02 -8.46 -41.62
CA LEU A 153 39.99 -8.38 -40.51
C LEU A 153 39.66 -9.35 -39.37
N GLU A 154 38.65 -10.19 -39.52
CA GLU A 154 38.20 -11.17 -38.52
C GLU A 154 38.00 -10.55 -37.12
N MET A 155 37.43 -9.35 -37.05
CA MET A 155 37.26 -8.65 -35.77
C MET A 155 36.35 -9.43 -34.81
N ASN A 156 36.94 -9.87 -33.70
CA ASN A 156 36.29 -10.68 -32.66
C ASN A 156 35.67 -11.98 -33.23
N PRO A 157 36.50 -12.95 -33.65
CA PRO A 157 36.06 -14.09 -34.45
C PRO A 157 35.42 -15.23 -33.64
N VAL A 158 35.44 -15.16 -32.30
CA VAL A 158 34.85 -16.21 -31.44
C VAL A 158 33.40 -15.89 -31.05
N GLY A 159 33.13 -14.67 -30.58
CA GLY A 159 31.79 -14.28 -30.11
C GLY A 159 31.24 -13.00 -30.75
N GLY A 160 32.00 -12.37 -31.65
CA GLY A 160 31.63 -11.13 -32.30
C GLY A 160 30.89 -11.32 -33.62
N ILE A 161 30.79 -10.24 -34.39
CA ILE A 161 30.05 -10.25 -35.66
C ILE A 161 30.72 -11.15 -36.70
N SER A 162 32.05 -11.22 -36.72
CA SER A 162 32.83 -12.04 -37.65
C SER A 162 32.67 -13.55 -37.41
N SER A 163 32.33 -13.98 -36.18
CA SER A 163 32.07 -15.40 -35.91
C SER A 163 30.83 -15.93 -36.63
N LYS A 164 29.86 -15.04 -36.91
CA LYS A 164 28.60 -15.32 -37.60
C LYS A 164 28.71 -15.26 -39.13
N TRP A 165 29.85 -14.87 -39.66
CA TRP A 165 30.10 -14.90 -41.10
C TRP A 165 30.71 -16.25 -41.49
N ASP A 166 30.21 -16.83 -42.58
CA ASP A 166 30.78 -18.01 -43.21
C ASP A 166 31.76 -17.59 -44.30
N TYR A 167 33.05 -17.80 -44.01
CA TYR A 167 34.14 -17.44 -44.89
C TYR A 167 34.29 -18.40 -46.08
N GLU A 168 33.74 -19.62 -45.98
CA GLU A 168 33.81 -20.60 -47.08
C GLU A 168 32.76 -20.28 -48.15
N THR A 169 31.53 -19.96 -47.72
CA THR A 169 30.41 -19.67 -48.63
C THR A 169 30.25 -18.18 -48.96
N GLY A 170 30.95 -17.30 -48.23
CA GLY A 170 30.86 -15.85 -48.41
C GLY A 170 29.48 -15.29 -48.07
N ASN A 171 28.80 -15.89 -47.08
CA ASN A 171 27.47 -15.48 -46.61
C ASN A 171 27.39 -15.50 -45.07
N TRP A 172 26.30 -14.96 -44.52
CA TRP A 172 26.02 -15.11 -43.08
C TRP A 172 25.67 -16.57 -42.77
N LYS A 173 26.24 -17.09 -41.67
CA LYS A 173 25.93 -18.42 -41.12
C LYS A 173 24.49 -18.50 -40.61
#